data_AF-A0A7Z9LTW2-F1
#
_entry.id   AF-A0A7Z9LTW2-F1
#
_cell.length_a   1.000
_cell.length_b   1.000
_cell.length_c   1.000
_cell.angle_alpha   90.00
_cell.angle_beta   90.00
_cell.angle_gamma   90.00
#
_symmetry.space_group_name_H-M   'P 1'
#
loop_
_entity.id
_entity.type
_entity.pdbx_description
1 polymer ?
#
loop_
_entity_poly.entity_id
_entity_poly.type
_entity_poly.pdbx_seq_one_letter_code
_entity_poly.pdbx_strand_id
1 'polypeptide(L)'
;VVYSITFGIAFLLFLAVIVIPTPEQIQKRLATSQFAGASGAGYIGPAGVSAPAEETSPATEIPLQDDEALEIQLEPDIESYEIDEEEDDSGLASVSDDNDSDVVYGTGRITDKAHRSYILASPDSAVKFLLRKELDGRPLKSSQDEIYEGWQKRGLSRGKLRKHFLKIMEWDSVPELEVNEIYNKLKDRVYEVKHTGLT
;
A
#
# COMPACT_ATOMS: atom_id res chain seq x y z
N VAL A 1 12.63 38.16 -12.65
CA VAL A 1 13.94 37.52 -12.41
C VAL A 1 14.39 37.60 -10.95
N VAL A 2 14.02 38.64 -10.17
CA VAL A 2 14.47 38.80 -8.77
C VAL A 2 13.92 37.73 -7.80
N TYR A 3 12.72 37.18 -8.05
CA TYR A 3 12.10 36.17 -7.18
C TYR A 3 12.72 34.75 -7.24
N SER A 4 13.53 34.43 -8.26
CA SER A 4 14.14 33.09 -8.34
C SER A 4 15.42 32.97 -7.50
N ILE A 5 16.12 34.10 -7.27
CA ILE A 5 17.38 34.12 -6.53
C ILE A 5 17.12 33.96 -5.03
N THR A 6 16.08 34.63 -4.50
CA THR A 6 15.67 34.49 -3.10
C THR A 6 15.12 33.09 -2.79
N PHE A 7 14.34 32.51 -3.71
CA PHE A 7 13.87 31.13 -3.59
C PHE A 7 15.03 30.13 -3.63
N GLY A 8 16.02 30.35 -4.52
CA GLY A 8 17.21 29.49 -4.60
C GLY A 8 18.04 29.49 -3.32
N ILE A 9 18.21 30.65 -2.67
CA ILE A 9 18.96 30.75 -1.41
C ILE A 9 18.20 30.08 -0.26
N ALA A 10 16.88 30.28 -0.16
CA ALA A 10 16.05 29.64 0.87
C ALA A 10 16.04 28.11 0.72
N PHE A 11 16.00 27.61 -0.52
CA PHE A 11 16.05 26.17 -0.79
C PHE A 11 17.40 25.56 -0.41
N LEU A 12 18.52 26.25 -0.71
CA LEU A 12 19.86 25.79 -0.34
C LEU A 12 20.04 25.74 1.20
N LEU A 13 19.47 26.70 1.93
CA LEU A 13 19.48 26.69 3.40
C LEU A 13 18.62 25.56 3.99
N PHE A 14 17.47 25.24 3.38
CA PHE A 14 16.64 24.11 3.80
C PHE A 14 17.36 22.76 3.59
N LEU A 15 18.04 22.59 2.47
CA LEU A 15 18.86 21.39 2.23
C LEU A 15 20.02 21.25 3.23
N ALA A 16 20.64 22.36 3.63
CA ALA A 16 21.71 22.33 4.64
C ALA A 16 21.22 21.88 6.03
N VAL A 17 19.97 22.20 6.43
CA VAL A 17 19.37 21.75 7.70
C VAL A 17 19.09 20.25 7.71
N ILE A 18 18.77 19.66 6.56
CA ILE A 18 18.53 18.21 6.43
C ILE A 18 19.84 17.41 6.49
N VAL A 19 20.96 17.97 6.00
CA VAL A 19 22.24 17.27 5.89
C VAL A 19 23.06 17.29 7.19
N ILE A 20 22.77 18.18 8.15
CA ILE A 20 23.48 18.20 9.43
C ILE A 20 22.77 17.25 10.42
N PRO A 21 23.34 16.06 10.71
CA PRO A 21 22.75 15.16 11.69
C PRO A 21 22.77 15.82 13.08
N THR A 22 21.61 15.87 13.72
CA THR A 22 21.45 16.26 15.12
C THR A 22 22.32 15.36 16.00
N PRO A 23 22.97 15.88 17.06
CA PRO A 23 23.90 15.12 17.90
C PRO A 23 23.30 13.83 18.51
N GLU A 24 21.97 13.75 18.61
CA GLU A 24 21.24 12.54 19.02
C GLU A 24 21.32 11.39 17.99
N GLN A 25 21.44 11.69 16.69
CA GLN A 25 21.65 10.66 15.67
C GLN A 25 23.06 10.09 15.70
N ILE A 26 24.05 10.89 16.11
CA ILE A 26 25.45 10.46 16.24
C ILE A 26 25.61 9.47 17.40
N GLN A 27 24.90 9.68 18.52
CA GLN A 27 24.92 8.74 19.65
C GLN A 27 24.27 7.39 19.30
N LYS A 28 23.17 7.40 18.54
CA LYS A 28 22.50 6.15 18.10
C LYS A 28 23.38 5.29 17.19
N ARG A 29 24.25 5.90 16.35
CA ARG A 29 25.21 5.14 15.53
C ARG A 29 26.36 4.51 16.33
N LEU A 30 26.71 5.06 17.50
CA LEU A 30 27.72 4.45 18.38
C LEU A 30 27.15 3.34 19.27
N ALA A 31 25.84 3.39 19.57
CA ALA A 31 25.17 2.40 20.43
C ALA A 31 24.70 1.12 19.68
N THR A 32 24.65 1.14 18.35
CA THR A 32 24.22 -0.02 17.52
C THR A 32 25.40 -0.63 16.76
N SER A 33 26.48 -0.94 17.48
CA SER A 33 27.53 -1.84 17.00
C SER A 33 27.78 -2.91 18.03
N GLN A 34 26.74 -3.66 18.40
CA GLN A 34 26.92 -4.90 19.15
C GLN A 34 25.73 -5.84 18.98
N PHE A 35 25.64 -6.53 17.84
CA PHE A 35 25.03 -7.88 17.82
C PHE A 35 25.37 -8.67 16.53
N ALA A 36 25.94 -9.87 16.74
CA ALA A 36 26.11 -11.01 15.83
C ALA A 36 27.03 -10.82 14.60
N GLY A 37 28.01 -11.66 14.29
CA GLY A 37 28.47 -12.94 14.85
C GLY A 37 29.30 -13.67 13.79
N ALA A 38 30.19 -14.56 14.26
CA ALA A 38 30.91 -15.63 13.56
C ALA A 38 32.37 -15.40 13.07
N SER A 39 33.23 -16.25 13.64
CA SER A 39 34.40 -16.92 13.05
C SER A 39 35.80 -16.34 13.34
N GLY A 40 36.54 -17.02 14.21
CA GLY A 40 38.00 -17.21 14.03
C GLY A 40 38.91 -16.89 15.22
N ALA A 41 39.54 -17.94 15.73
CA ALA A 41 40.87 -17.98 16.37
C ALA A 41 41.07 -17.33 17.77
N GLY A 42 41.20 -18.22 18.76
CA GLY A 42 42.43 -18.27 19.57
C GLY A 42 42.48 -17.52 20.91
N TYR A 43 42.91 -18.29 21.92
CA TYR A 43 43.71 -17.94 23.11
C TYR A 43 43.14 -17.17 24.34
N ILE A 44 42.97 -17.98 25.41
CA ILE A 44 43.38 -17.85 26.84
C ILE A 44 42.76 -16.71 27.71
N GLY A 45 42.03 -17.11 28.78
CA GLY A 45 41.37 -16.24 29.80
C GLY A 45 42.29 -15.71 30.92
N PRO A 46 41.86 -15.58 32.20
CA PRO A 46 40.52 -15.55 32.81
C PRO A 46 40.28 -14.39 33.83
N ALA A 47 39.14 -14.43 34.53
CA ALA A 47 38.84 -13.89 35.88
C ALA A 47 38.21 -12.48 36.06
N GLY A 48 37.05 -12.47 36.74
CA GLY A 48 36.91 -11.73 38.01
C GLY A 48 35.99 -10.49 38.08
N VAL A 49 34.86 -10.67 38.77
CA VAL A 49 34.39 -9.88 39.95
C VAL A 49 33.69 -8.49 39.82
N SER A 50 32.45 -8.48 40.33
CA SER A 50 31.69 -7.46 41.13
C SER A 50 31.36 -6.03 40.66
N ALA A 51 30.04 -5.77 40.55
CA ALA A 51 29.17 -4.85 41.34
C ALA A 51 29.46 -3.30 41.37
N PRO A 52 28.65 -2.45 42.05
CA PRO A 52 27.26 -2.02 41.75
C PRO A 52 27.01 -0.47 41.91
N ALA A 53 25.74 -0.04 41.70
CA ALA A 53 24.97 1.01 42.43
C ALA A 53 25.09 2.55 42.13
N GLU A 54 23.98 3.22 42.51
CA GLU A 54 23.62 4.65 42.71
C GLU A 54 23.20 5.50 41.49
N GLU A 55 21.96 6.00 41.39
CA GLU A 55 21.15 6.95 42.20
C GLU A 55 21.36 8.42 41.75
N THR A 56 20.27 9.08 41.31
CA THR A 56 19.88 10.46 41.65
C THR A 56 19.01 11.10 40.55
N SER A 57 17.89 11.66 40.98
CA SER A 57 17.06 12.64 40.27
C SER A 57 17.12 13.93 41.12
N PRO A 58 16.84 15.14 40.59
CA PRO A 58 15.46 15.61 40.77
C PRO A 58 14.93 16.69 39.79
N ALA A 59 13.59 16.80 39.79
CA ALA A 59 12.75 18.01 39.79
C ALA A 59 12.60 18.89 38.53
N THR A 60 11.36 19.06 38.05
CA THR A 60 10.51 20.25 38.33
C THR A 60 9.33 20.41 37.34
N GLU A 61 8.14 20.65 37.90
CA GLU A 61 6.90 21.28 37.37
C GLU A 61 6.06 20.66 36.22
N ILE A 62 4.99 19.95 36.64
CA ILE A 62 3.54 20.09 36.28
C ILE A 62 3.18 21.59 36.00
N PRO A 63 2.08 22.03 35.30
CA PRO A 63 0.84 21.29 35.02
C PRO A 63 -0.05 21.64 33.77
N LEU A 64 -0.98 20.71 33.45
CA LEU A 64 -2.41 20.92 33.05
C LEU A 64 -2.65 21.62 31.69
N GLN A 65 -3.72 21.42 30.91
CA GLN A 65 -4.95 20.63 30.97
C GLN A 65 -5.67 20.85 29.62
N ASP A 66 -6.72 20.05 29.41
CA ASP A 66 -7.89 20.32 28.58
C ASP A 66 -7.81 20.00 27.07
N ASP A 67 -8.16 18.74 26.80
CA ASP A 67 -9.30 18.33 25.98
C ASP A 67 -9.90 19.37 25.01
N GLU A 68 -9.82 19.11 23.70
CA GLU A 68 -11.02 18.92 22.86
C GLU A 68 -10.65 18.47 21.44
N ALA A 69 -11.40 17.47 20.95
CA ALA A 69 -11.69 17.17 19.56
C ALA A 69 -10.51 17.04 18.57
N LEU A 70 -9.82 15.88 18.59
CA LEU A 70 -9.14 15.36 17.40
C LEU A 70 -10.20 14.88 16.39
N GLU A 71 -10.75 15.79 15.62
CA GLU A 71 -11.47 15.47 14.38
C GLU A 71 -10.41 15.13 13.32
N ILE A 72 -10.00 13.87 13.27
CA ILE A 72 -9.06 13.36 12.27
C ILE A 72 -9.81 13.29 10.94
N GLN A 73 -9.70 14.34 10.12
CA GLN A 73 -9.99 14.26 8.69
C GLN A 73 -8.87 13.44 8.04
N LEU A 74 -9.11 12.13 7.88
CA LEU A 74 -8.26 11.28 7.05
C LEU A 74 -8.52 11.64 5.59
N GLU A 75 -7.73 12.53 5.03
CA GLU A 75 -7.62 12.61 3.57
C GLU A 75 -7.00 11.30 3.06
N PRO A 76 -7.64 10.59 2.12
CA PRO A 76 -7.03 9.40 1.55
C PRO A 76 -5.88 9.82 0.63
N ASP A 77 -4.66 9.40 0.98
CA ASP A 77 -3.53 9.38 0.06
C ASP A 77 -3.94 8.59 -1.20
N ILE A 78 -4.36 9.31 -2.24
CA ILE A 78 -4.55 8.75 -3.56
C ILE A 78 -3.18 8.66 -4.22
N GLU A 79 -2.51 7.55 -3.94
CA GLU A 79 -1.32 7.11 -4.65
C GLU A 79 -1.59 7.20 -6.16
N SER A 80 -1.00 8.19 -6.82
CA SER A 80 -1.09 8.39 -8.26
C SER A 80 -0.32 7.29 -8.95
N TYR A 81 -0.99 6.17 -9.25
CA TYR A 81 -0.39 5.07 -10.00
C TYR A 81 0.02 5.56 -11.38
N GLU A 82 1.33 5.59 -11.63
CA GLU A 82 1.88 5.63 -12.98
C GLU A 82 1.23 4.51 -13.80
N ILE A 83 0.64 4.91 -14.91
CA ILE A 83 0.18 4.01 -15.95
C ILE A 83 1.43 3.36 -16.52
N ASP A 84 1.72 2.15 -16.07
CA ASP A 84 2.72 1.27 -16.67
C ASP A 84 2.13 0.77 -18.00
N GLU A 85 2.38 1.53 -19.07
CA GLU A 85 2.17 1.12 -20.46
C GLU A 85 3.23 0.08 -20.84
N GLU A 86 3.17 -1.11 -20.23
CA GLU A 86 3.92 -2.27 -20.69
C GLU A 86 2.93 -3.22 -21.38
N GLU A 87 2.80 -2.98 -22.69
CA GLU A 87 2.26 -3.89 -23.68
C GLU A 87 3.20 -5.09 -23.81
N ASP A 88 2.80 -6.25 -23.28
CA ASP A 88 3.33 -7.54 -23.74
C ASP A 88 2.15 -8.48 -24.03
N ASP A 89 1.55 -8.25 -25.20
CA ASP A 89 0.91 -9.29 -25.99
C ASP A 89 1.92 -9.81 -27.01
N SER A 90 2.79 -10.74 -26.61
CA SER A 90 3.35 -11.69 -27.58
C SER A 90 3.99 -12.91 -26.91
N GLY A 91 3.34 -14.07 -27.08
CA GLY A 91 4.14 -15.26 -27.40
C GLY A 91 3.87 -16.56 -26.66
N LEU A 92 2.68 -16.78 -26.08
CA LEU A 92 2.15 -18.14 -25.95
C LEU A 92 0.65 -18.09 -25.69
N ALA A 93 -0.15 -18.02 -26.75
CA ALA A 93 -1.49 -18.58 -26.73
C ALA A 93 -1.34 -20.11 -26.58
N SER A 94 -0.90 -20.54 -25.39
CA SER A 94 -1.12 -21.88 -24.91
C SER A 94 -2.62 -22.08 -25.01
N VAL A 95 -3.02 -23.20 -25.60
CA VAL A 95 -4.35 -23.79 -25.46
C VAL A 95 -4.52 -24.20 -23.99
N SER A 96 -4.37 -23.23 -23.09
CA SER A 96 -4.66 -23.35 -21.68
C SER A 96 -6.17 -23.43 -21.60
N ASP A 97 -6.66 -24.49 -21.00
CA ASP A 97 -8.06 -24.64 -20.72
C ASP A 97 -8.54 -23.41 -19.92
N ASP A 98 -9.29 -22.52 -20.59
CA ASP A 98 -9.88 -21.31 -19.99
C ASP A 98 -10.72 -21.65 -18.76
N ASN A 99 -11.07 -22.93 -18.59
CA ASN A 99 -11.82 -23.48 -17.47
C ASN A 99 -11.18 -23.20 -16.10
N ASP A 100 -9.84 -23.13 -16.02
CA ASP A 100 -9.12 -22.87 -14.75
C ASP A 100 -8.73 -21.40 -14.55
N SER A 101 -9.16 -20.50 -15.45
CA SER A 101 -8.78 -19.08 -15.43
C SER A 101 -9.57 -18.23 -14.43
N ASP A 102 -10.57 -18.79 -13.75
CA ASP A 102 -11.38 -18.07 -12.77
C ASP A 102 -10.52 -17.43 -11.67
N VAL A 103 -10.87 -16.20 -11.30
CA VAL A 103 -10.08 -15.41 -10.34
C VAL A 103 -10.15 -16.01 -8.94
N VAL A 104 -11.35 -16.36 -8.47
CA VAL A 104 -11.58 -16.71 -7.06
C VAL A 104 -11.28 -18.18 -6.79
N TYR A 105 -11.73 -19.07 -7.68
CA TYR A 105 -11.69 -20.52 -7.51
C TYR A 105 -10.76 -21.21 -8.50
N GLY A 106 -10.32 -20.54 -9.56
CA GLY A 106 -9.39 -21.11 -10.53
C GLY A 106 -8.02 -21.34 -9.93
N THR A 107 -7.15 -22.00 -10.69
CA THR A 107 -5.71 -22.15 -10.35
C THR A 107 -4.79 -21.77 -11.52
N GLY A 108 -5.34 -21.61 -12.72
CA GLY A 108 -4.62 -21.26 -13.94
C GLY A 108 -4.38 -19.76 -14.09
N ARG A 109 -3.76 -19.38 -15.21
CA ARG A 109 -3.53 -17.97 -15.57
C ARG A 109 -4.86 -17.23 -15.74
N ILE A 110 -4.97 -16.05 -15.14
CA ILE A 110 -6.15 -15.20 -15.25
C ILE A 110 -6.11 -14.46 -16.59
N THR A 111 -7.12 -14.68 -17.43
CA THR A 111 -7.27 -14.06 -18.74
C THR A 111 -8.07 -12.76 -18.66
N ASP A 112 -8.07 -11.96 -19.73
CA ASP A 112 -8.88 -10.72 -19.78
C ASP A 112 -10.39 -11.03 -19.67
N LYS A 113 -10.83 -12.17 -20.21
CA LYS A 113 -12.21 -12.65 -20.02
C LYS A 113 -12.51 -12.90 -18.55
N ALA A 114 -11.58 -13.52 -17.82
CA ALA A 114 -11.72 -13.76 -16.38
C ALA A 114 -11.76 -12.45 -15.57
N HIS A 115 -11.02 -11.40 -15.96
CA HIS A 115 -11.12 -10.08 -15.33
C HIS A 115 -12.55 -9.52 -15.42
N ARG A 116 -13.14 -9.55 -16.63
CA ARG A 116 -14.52 -9.08 -16.83
C ARG A 116 -15.52 -9.93 -16.04
N SER A 117 -15.41 -11.25 -16.13
CA SER A 117 -16.29 -12.17 -15.41
C SER A 117 -16.22 -11.97 -13.89
N TYR A 118 -15.03 -11.73 -13.35
CA TYR A 118 -14.82 -11.47 -11.93
C TYR A 118 -15.58 -10.23 -11.42
N ILE A 119 -15.57 -9.14 -12.18
CA ILE A 119 -16.33 -7.92 -11.83
C ILE A 119 -17.83 -8.21 -11.76
N LEU A 120 -18.36 -9.00 -12.71
CA LEU A 120 -19.79 -9.31 -12.79
C LEU A 120 -20.24 -10.39 -11.78
N ALA A 121 -19.34 -11.31 -11.43
CA ALA A 121 -19.61 -12.41 -10.50
C ALA A 121 -19.43 -11.99 -9.04
N SER A 122 -18.44 -11.15 -8.76
CA SER A 122 -18.05 -10.74 -7.41
C SER A 122 -17.78 -9.23 -7.33
N PRO A 123 -18.81 -8.39 -7.49
CA PRO A 123 -18.66 -6.93 -7.54
C PRO A 123 -18.03 -6.35 -6.27
N ASP A 124 -18.36 -6.89 -5.09
CA ASP A 124 -17.77 -6.47 -3.81
C ASP A 124 -16.24 -6.66 -3.80
N SER A 125 -15.79 -7.89 -4.07
CA SER A 125 -14.36 -8.21 -4.09
C SER A 125 -13.61 -7.43 -5.18
N ALA A 126 -14.24 -7.19 -6.33
CA ALA A 126 -13.64 -6.39 -7.40
C ALA A 126 -13.41 -4.94 -6.95
N VAL A 127 -14.38 -4.32 -6.25
CA VAL A 127 -14.24 -2.97 -5.71
C VAL A 127 -13.15 -2.92 -4.63
N LYS A 128 -13.16 -3.87 -3.70
CA LYS A 128 -12.14 -3.98 -2.65
C LYS A 128 -10.73 -4.13 -3.22
N PHE A 129 -10.56 -5.02 -4.20
CA PHE A 129 -9.28 -5.24 -4.87
C PHE A 129 -8.80 -3.99 -5.63
N LEU A 130 -9.72 -3.32 -6.33
CA LEU A 130 -9.41 -2.13 -7.12
C LEU A 130 -9.01 -0.94 -6.24
N LEU A 131 -9.77 -0.69 -5.17
CA LEU A 131 -9.62 0.49 -4.30
C LEU A 131 -8.74 0.26 -3.08
N ARG A 132 -8.35 -0.99 -2.79
CA ARG A 132 -7.56 -1.41 -1.62
C ARG A 132 -8.17 -0.93 -0.29
N LYS A 133 -9.50 -0.92 -0.23
CA LYS A 133 -10.31 -0.53 0.93
C LYS A 133 -11.47 -1.48 1.11
N GLU A 134 -11.91 -1.67 2.35
CA GLU A 134 -13.18 -2.31 2.67
C GLU A 134 -14.35 -1.44 2.19
N LEU A 135 -15.55 -2.01 2.06
CA LEU A 135 -16.73 -1.26 1.57
C LEU A 135 -17.16 -0.12 2.49
N ASP A 136 -16.74 -0.14 3.74
CA ASP A 136 -16.94 0.94 4.72
C ASP A 136 -15.83 1.99 4.68
N GLY A 137 -14.90 1.90 3.70
CA GLY A 137 -13.80 2.83 3.50
C GLY A 137 -12.57 2.56 4.37
N ARG A 138 -12.62 1.59 5.30
CA ARG A 138 -11.48 1.25 6.13
C ARG A 138 -10.35 0.58 5.33
N PRO A 139 -9.11 0.60 5.84
CA PRO A 139 -8.02 -0.16 5.24
C PRO A 139 -8.36 -1.65 5.12
N LEU A 140 -7.83 -2.27 4.08
CA LEU A 140 -8.02 -3.70 3.83
C LEU A 140 -7.41 -4.55 4.95
N LYS A 141 -7.99 -5.72 5.22
CA LYS A 141 -7.43 -6.68 6.18
C LYS A 141 -6.24 -7.43 5.58
N SER A 142 -5.22 -7.70 6.37
CA SER A 142 -4.01 -8.44 5.93
C SER A 142 -4.31 -9.82 5.31
N SER A 143 -5.32 -10.53 5.82
CA SER A 143 -5.73 -11.83 5.26
C SER A 143 -6.25 -11.72 3.82
N GLN A 144 -6.79 -10.56 3.43
CA GLN A 144 -7.23 -10.32 2.06
C GLN A 144 -6.05 -9.97 1.15
N ASP A 145 -5.04 -9.27 1.66
CA ASP A 145 -3.82 -8.97 0.90
C ASP A 145 -3.12 -10.26 0.46
N GLU A 146 -3.00 -11.26 1.34
CA GLU A 146 -2.41 -12.57 0.97
C GLU A 146 -3.16 -13.25 -0.19
N ILE A 147 -4.49 -13.16 -0.20
CA ILE A 147 -5.34 -13.70 -1.28
C ILE A 147 -5.08 -12.91 -2.58
N TYR A 148 -5.00 -11.59 -2.49
CA TYR A 148 -4.83 -10.69 -3.62
C TYR A 148 -3.46 -10.86 -4.27
N GLU A 149 -2.41 -11.05 -3.47
CA GLU A 149 -1.07 -11.40 -3.96
C GLU A 149 -1.09 -12.71 -4.77
N GLY A 150 -1.87 -13.69 -4.34
CA GLY A 150 -2.10 -14.94 -5.08
C GLY A 150 -2.73 -14.69 -6.45
N TRP A 151 -3.77 -13.84 -6.51
CA TRP A 151 -4.41 -13.48 -7.77
C TRP A 151 -3.50 -12.65 -8.68
N GLN A 152 -2.71 -11.73 -8.13
CA GLN A 152 -1.75 -10.91 -8.87
C GLN A 152 -0.68 -11.77 -9.53
N LYS A 153 -0.12 -12.75 -8.81
CA LYS A 153 0.84 -13.73 -9.38
C LYS A 153 0.25 -14.54 -10.54
N ARG A 154 -1.07 -14.74 -10.55
CA ARG A 154 -1.79 -15.43 -11.62
C ARG A 154 -2.18 -14.53 -12.80
N GLY A 155 -1.95 -13.22 -12.70
CA GLY A 155 -2.18 -12.25 -13.77
C GLY A 155 -3.32 -11.27 -13.54
N LEU A 156 -3.97 -11.25 -12.36
CA LEU A 156 -4.94 -10.21 -12.03
C LEU A 156 -4.23 -8.89 -11.70
N SER A 157 -4.20 -7.96 -12.64
CA SER A 157 -3.63 -6.63 -12.39
C SER A 157 -4.72 -5.61 -12.06
N ARG A 158 -4.41 -4.66 -11.16
CA ARG A 158 -5.33 -3.55 -10.85
C ARG A 158 -5.60 -2.68 -12.08
N GLY A 159 -4.60 -2.45 -12.93
CA GLY A 159 -4.75 -1.68 -14.17
C GLY A 159 -5.72 -2.31 -15.17
N LYS A 160 -5.55 -3.61 -15.50
CA LYS A 160 -6.48 -4.32 -16.39
C LYS A 160 -7.88 -4.41 -15.77
N LEU A 161 -7.97 -4.69 -14.47
CA LEU A 161 -9.26 -4.72 -13.78
C LEU A 161 -9.95 -3.34 -13.83
N ARG A 162 -9.22 -2.25 -13.59
CA ARG A 162 -9.72 -0.86 -13.68
C ARG A 162 -10.27 -0.57 -15.08
N LYS A 163 -9.55 -0.96 -16.13
CA LYS A 163 -9.99 -0.78 -17.53
C LYS A 163 -11.33 -1.48 -17.79
N HIS A 164 -11.47 -2.73 -17.37
CA HIS A 164 -12.73 -3.47 -17.52
C HIS A 164 -13.86 -2.91 -16.65
N PHE A 165 -13.53 -2.50 -15.43
CA PHE A 165 -14.46 -1.88 -14.50
C PHE A 165 -15.06 -0.59 -15.08
N LEU A 166 -14.22 0.32 -15.56
CA LEU A 166 -14.64 1.57 -16.20
C LEU A 166 -15.49 1.31 -17.44
N LYS A 167 -15.12 0.31 -18.25
CA LYS A 167 -15.90 -0.09 -19.42
C LYS A 167 -17.30 -0.63 -19.06
N ILE A 168 -17.42 -1.43 -18.00
CA ILE A 168 -18.72 -1.93 -17.52
C ILE A 168 -19.59 -0.79 -16.98
N MET A 169 -18.96 0.15 -16.27
CA MET A 169 -19.67 1.28 -15.68
C MET A 169 -20.02 2.36 -16.70
N GLU A 170 -19.33 2.38 -17.85
CA GLU A 170 -19.35 3.45 -18.85
C GLU A 170 -18.82 4.76 -18.24
N TRP A 171 -17.71 4.67 -17.51
CA TRP A 171 -17.03 5.80 -16.88
C TRP A 171 -15.69 6.10 -17.55
N ASP A 172 -15.36 7.38 -17.66
CA ASP A 172 -14.04 7.82 -18.13
C ASP A 172 -12.95 7.60 -17.08
N SER A 173 -13.30 7.79 -15.80
CA SER A 173 -12.43 7.59 -14.65
C SER A 173 -13.24 7.13 -13.43
N VAL A 174 -12.55 6.60 -12.41
CA VAL A 174 -13.22 6.22 -11.16
C VAL A 174 -13.65 7.50 -10.45
N PRO A 175 -14.95 7.70 -10.15
CA PRO A 175 -15.43 8.92 -9.54
C PRO A 175 -14.97 9.02 -8.07
N GLU A 176 -14.84 10.25 -7.58
CA GLU A 176 -14.54 10.56 -6.18
C GLU A 176 -15.79 10.39 -5.29
N LEU A 177 -16.24 9.14 -5.16
CA LEU A 177 -17.38 8.74 -4.33
C LEU A 177 -16.90 7.83 -3.22
N GLU A 178 -17.72 7.65 -2.19
CA GLU A 178 -17.44 6.66 -1.16
C GLU A 178 -17.42 5.24 -1.75
N VAL A 179 -16.60 4.36 -1.17
CA VAL A 179 -16.42 2.98 -1.65
C VAL A 179 -17.76 2.24 -1.73
N ASN A 180 -18.64 2.47 -0.74
CA ASN A 180 -19.97 1.88 -0.71
C ASN A 180 -20.84 2.34 -1.89
N GLU A 181 -20.80 3.62 -2.23
CA GLU A 181 -21.57 4.18 -3.34
C GLU A 181 -21.08 3.65 -4.70
N ILE A 182 -19.76 3.56 -4.87
CA ILE A 182 -19.15 2.93 -6.06
C ILE A 182 -19.63 1.48 -6.19
N TYR A 183 -19.64 0.73 -5.09
CA TYR A 183 -20.14 -0.63 -5.07
C TYR A 183 -21.63 -0.73 -5.41
N ASN A 184 -22.48 0.13 -4.86
CA ASN A 184 -23.92 0.12 -5.15
C ASN A 184 -24.18 0.42 -6.64
N LYS A 185 -23.51 1.43 -7.20
CA LYS A 185 -23.59 1.72 -8.64
C LYS A 185 -23.15 0.53 -9.49
N LEU A 186 -22.05 -0.12 -9.12
CA LEU A 186 -21.59 -1.33 -9.82
C LEU A 186 -22.62 -2.46 -9.74
N LYS A 187 -23.21 -2.68 -8.57
CA LYS A 187 -24.23 -3.71 -8.38
C LYS A 187 -25.45 -3.47 -9.28
N ASP A 188 -25.91 -2.23 -9.37
CA ASP A 188 -27.03 -1.84 -10.25
C ASP A 188 -26.66 -2.09 -11.73
N ARG A 189 -25.46 -1.69 -12.15
CA ARG A 189 -24.97 -1.95 -13.52
C ARG A 189 -24.81 -3.43 -13.83
N VAL A 190 -24.31 -4.22 -12.89
CA VAL A 190 -24.20 -5.68 -13.04
C VAL A 190 -25.59 -6.30 -13.20
N TYR A 191 -26.59 -5.81 -12.47
CA TYR A 191 -27.97 -6.23 -12.64
C TYR A 191 -28.47 -5.88 -14.05
N GLU A 192 -28.27 -4.65 -14.52
CA GLU A 192 -28.63 -4.23 -15.87
C GLU A 192 -27.99 -5.13 -16.94
N VAL A 193 -26.67 -5.30 -16.91
CA VAL A 193 -25.92 -6.10 -17.89
C VAL A 193 -26.43 -7.55 -17.97
N LYS A 194 -26.78 -8.15 -16.83
CA LYS A 194 -27.32 -9.52 -16.78
C LYS A 194 -28.73 -9.63 -17.38
N HIS A 195 -29.53 -8.57 -17.29
CA HIS A 195 -30.92 -8.58 -17.75
C HIS A 195 -31.11 -7.99 -19.15
N THR A 196 -30.16 -7.21 -19.66
CA THR A 196 -30.17 -6.69 -21.04
C THR A 196 -29.48 -7.62 -22.04
N GLY A 197 -28.81 -8.69 -21.58
CA GLY A 197 -28.15 -9.66 -22.45
C GLY A 197 -26.85 -9.16 -23.08
N LEU A 198 -26.27 -8.07 -22.58
CA LEU A 198 -24.99 -7.51 -23.04
C LEU A 198 -23.81 -8.28 -22.41
N THR A 199 -23.77 -9.60 -22.56
CA THR A 199 -22.68 -10.44 -22.03
C THR A 199 -21.58 -10.67 -23.04
#